data_AF-A0A525P4R1-F1
#
_entry.id   AF-A0A525P4R1-F1
#
_cell.length_a   1.000
_cell.length_b   1.000
_cell.length_c   1.000
_cell.angle_alpha   90.00
_cell.angle_beta   90.00
_cell.angle_gamma   90.00
#
_symmetry.space_group_name_H-M   'P 1'
#
loop_
_entity.id
_entity.type
_entity.pdbx_description
1 polymer ?
#
loop_
_entity_poly.entity_id
_entity_poly.type
_entity_poly.pdbx_seq_one_letter_code
_entity_poly.pdbx_strand_id
1 'polypeptide(L)'
;MDGYLKEPEMTEKVFKDGWLLTGDMGRLDEKGYLYLVDRKQFMIITGGYNVYPIEVENVIAAHSATLEVCVFGVPDDKWGEAIHVAVVPRSGHTIDRMSS
;
A
#
# COMPACT_ATOMS: atom_id res chain seq x y z
N MET A 1 6.06 20.55 -15.90
CA MET A 1 4.78 19.85 -16.11
C MET A 1 3.72 20.82 -15.61
N ASP A 2 2.76 21.19 -16.44
CA ASP A 2 1.90 22.36 -16.17
C ASP A 2 0.59 22.00 -15.44
N GLY A 3 0.49 20.76 -14.97
CA GLY A 3 -0.68 20.22 -14.29
C GLY A 3 -1.38 19.11 -15.08
N TYR A 4 -2.53 18.70 -14.56
CA TYR A 4 -3.42 17.73 -15.21
C TYR A 4 -4.31 18.43 -16.24
N LEU A 5 -4.42 17.85 -17.43
CA LEU A 5 -5.20 18.42 -18.53
C LEU A 5 -6.68 18.51 -18.16
N LYS A 6 -7.24 19.73 -18.17
CA LYS A 6 -8.65 20.04 -17.82
C LYS A 6 -9.06 19.69 -16.39
N GLU A 7 -8.09 19.49 -15.50
CA GLU A 7 -8.31 19.09 -14.10
C GLU A 7 -7.60 20.08 -13.14
N PRO A 8 -8.06 21.33 -13.06
CA PRO A 8 -7.41 22.38 -12.26
C PRO A 8 -7.41 22.07 -10.76
N GLU A 9 -8.49 21.49 -10.23
CA GLU A 9 -8.58 21.13 -8.81
C GLU A 9 -7.58 20.05 -8.42
N MET A 10 -7.40 19.03 -9.27
CA MET A 10 -6.40 17.98 -9.05
C MET A 10 -4.99 18.55 -9.14
N THR A 11 -4.77 19.50 -10.05
CA THR A 11 -3.49 20.20 -10.19
C THR A 11 -3.14 20.96 -8.91
N GLU A 12 -4.08 21.75 -8.36
CA GLU A 12 -3.88 22.50 -7.11
C GLU A 12 -3.68 21.57 -5.90
N LYS A 13 -4.33 20.39 -5.89
CA LYS A 13 -4.15 19.41 -4.81
C LYS A 13 -2.74 18.80 -4.79
N VAL A 14 -2.15 18.51 -5.95
CA VAL A 14 -0.83 17.86 -6.03
C VAL A 14 0.33 18.84 -6.09
N PHE A 15 0.13 20.08 -6.56
CA PHE A 15 1.17 21.11 -6.54
C PHE A 15 0.99 22.03 -5.34
N LYS A 16 1.89 21.98 -4.37
CA LYS A 16 1.89 22.84 -3.18
C LYS A 16 3.23 23.52 -3.00
N ASP A 17 3.22 24.84 -2.87
CA ASP A 17 4.41 25.65 -2.60
C ASP A 17 5.59 25.38 -3.56
N GLY A 18 5.27 25.13 -4.83
CA GLY A 18 6.27 24.81 -5.88
C GLY A 18 6.73 23.34 -5.89
N TRP A 19 6.21 22.49 -5.01
CA TRP A 19 6.51 21.06 -4.95
C TRP A 19 5.37 20.22 -5.51
N LEU A 20 5.74 19.10 -6.15
CA LEU A 20 4.81 18.04 -6.55
C LEU A 20 4.70 17.00 -5.43
N LEU A 21 3.49 16.84 -4.89
CA LEU A 21 3.14 15.76 -3.98
C LEU A 21 2.90 14.48 -4.79
N THR A 22 3.90 13.60 -4.83
CA THR A 22 3.83 12.35 -5.62
C THR A 22 2.82 11.34 -5.08
N GLY A 23 2.45 11.47 -3.81
CA GLY A 23 1.65 10.49 -3.09
C GLY A 23 2.43 9.27 -2.63
N ASP A 24 3.73 9.20 -2.95
CA ASP A 24 4.63 8.14 -2.49
C ASP A 24 5.20 8.51 -1.11
N MET A 25 5.35 7.50 -0.26
CA MET A 25 5.96 7.59 1.05
C MET A 25 7.37 7.06 0.97
N GLY A 26 8.30 7.76 1.61
CA GLY A 26 9.69 7.36 1.64
C GLY A 26 10.31 7.51 3.02
N ARG A 27 11.37 6.74 3.25
CA ARG A 27 12.19 6.79 4.45
C ARG A 27 13.62 7.15 4.07
N LEU A 28 14.20 8.13 4.73
CA LEU A 28 15.62 8.46 4.61
C LEU A 28 16.41 7.74 5.71
N ASP A 29 17.56 7.18 5.35
CA ASP A 29 18.51 6.66 6.34
C ASP A 29 19.60 7.69 6.69
N GLU A 30 20.45 7.35 7.68
CA GLU A 30 21.54 8.21 8.14
C GLU A 30 22.63 8.46 7.08
N LYS A 31 22.66 7.65 6.01
CA LYS A 31 23.61 7.76 4.91
C LYS A 31 23.05 8.58 3.75
N GLY A 32 21.81 9.07 3.86
CA GLY A 32 21.14 9.89 2.86
C GLY A 32 20.47 9.09 1.74
N TYR A 33 20.30 7.77 1.89
CA TYR A 33 19.53 6.97 0.93
C TYR A 33 18.03 7.12 1.17
N LEU A 34 17.29 7.45 0.11
CA LEU A 34 15.83 7.46 0.11
C LEU A 34 15.29 6.10 -0.33
N TYR A 35 14.51 5.48 0.53
CA TYR A 35 13.79 4.25 0.26
C TYR A 35 12.33 4.58 -0.01
N LEU A 36 11.80 4.17 -1.16
CA LEU A 36 10.37 4.20 -1.41
C LEU A 36 9.73 3.07 -0.62
N VAL A 37 8.76 3.42 0.22
CA VAL A 37 8.11 2.47 1.13
C VAL A 37 6.78 2.06 0.54
N ASP A 38 5.85 3.00 0.35
CA ASP A 38 4.48 2.69 -0.09
C ASP A 38 3.82 3.95 -0.69
N ARG A 39 2.53 3.92 -1.03
CA ARG A 39 1.75 5.12 -1.37
C ARG A 39 0.79 5.48 -0.25
N LYS A 40 0.73 6.77 0.07
CA LYS A 40 -0.10 7.29 1.15
C LYS A 40 -1.57 6.89 1.02
N GLN A 41 -2.06 6.81 -0.22
CA GLN A 41 -3.45 6.44 -0.53
C GLN A 41 -3.78 4.95 -0.34
N PHE A 42 -2.77 4.08 -0.19
CA PHE A 42 -2.96 2.64 0.00
C PHE A 42 -2.74 2.20 1.45
N MET A 43 -2.38 3.12 2.35
CA MET A 43 -2.22 2.84 3.77
C MET A 43 -3.56 2.39 4.38
N ILE A 44 -3.55 1.27 5.10
CA ILE A 44 -4.72 0.73 5.80
C ILE A 44 -4.71 1.26 7.23
N ILE A 45 -5.84 1.76 7.71
CA ILE A 45 -6.04 2.20 9.10
C ILE A 45 -6.94 1.20 9.81
N THR A 46 -6.33 0.29 10.57
CA THR A 46 -7.04 -0.78 11.29
C THR A 46 -6.92 -0.59 12.80
N GLY A 47 -8.06 -0.46 13.50
CA GLY A 47 -8.09 -0.30 14.96
C GLY A 47 -7.29 0.91 15.48
N GLY A 48 -7.11 1.95 14.67
CA GLY A 48 -6.30 3.12 15.00
C GLY A 48 -4.80 2.99 14.68
N TYR A 49 -4.37 1.89 14.05
CA TYR A 49 -2.99 1.68 13.62
C TYR A 49 -2.84 1.85 12.11
N ASN A 50 -1.75 2.50 11.71
CA ASN A 50 -1.36 2.59 10.30
C ASN A 50 -0.60 1.33 9.90
N VAL A 51 -1.09 0.64 8.88
CA VAL A 51 -0.46 -0.54 8.30
C VAL A 51 -0.13 -0.26 6.84
N TYR A 52 1.12 -0.52 6.46
CA TYR A 52 1.60 -0.43 5.08
C TYR A 52 1.47 -1.80 4.41
N PRO A 53 0.55 -1.98 3.44
CA PRO A 53 0.35 -3.26 2.76
C PRO A 53 1.64 -3.93 2.33
N ILE A 54 2.60 -3.16 1.80
CA ILE A 54 3.87 -3.68 1.28
C ILE A 54 4.68 -4.46 2.32
N GLU A 55 4.62 -4.08 3.60
CA GLU A 55 5.36 -4.76 4.67
C GLU A 55 4.78 -6.16 4.90
N VAL A 56 3.45 -6.28 4.86
CA VAL A 56 2.74 -7.54 4.98
C VAL A 56 2.91 -8.39 3.72
N GLU A 57 2.80 -7.78 2.55
CA GLU A 57 3.02 -8.43 1.25
C GLU A 57 4.43 -9.02 1.16
N ASN A 58 5.47 -8.27 1.56
CA ASN A 58 6.85 -8.77 1.52
C ASN A 58 7.05 -10.03 2.37
N VAL A 59 6.43 -10.09 3.55
CA VAL A 59 6.49 -11.28 4.42
C VAL A 59 5.79 -12.47 3.76
N ILE A 60 4.60 -12.27 3.18
CA ILE A 60 3.83 -13.35 2.54
C ILE A 60 4.48 -13.79 1.22
N ALA A 61 5.04 -12.85 0.46
CA ALA A 61 5.75 -13.11 -0.79
C ALA A 61 7.04 -13.92 -0.58
N ALA A 62 7.68 -13.81 0.59
CA ALA A 62 8.84 -14.61 0.95
C ALA A 62 8.51 -16.11 1.14
N HIS A 63 7.24 -16.47 1.32
CA HIS A 63 6.82 -17.86 1.45
C HIS A 63 6.91 -18.62 0.11
N SER A 64 7.47 -19.84 0.12
CA SER A 64 7.76 -20.60 -1.10
C SER A 64 6.52 -20.94 -1.93
N ALA A 65 5.36 -21.07 -1.27
CA ALA A 65 4.09 -21.35 -1.94
C ALA A 65 3.46 -20.12 -2.63
N THR A 66 3.94 -18.90 -2.36
CA THR A 66 3.33 -17.66 -2.87
C THR A 66 3.92 -17.29 -4.23
N LEU A 67 3.05 -17.14 -5.24
CA LEU A 67 3.41 -16.57 -6.55
C LEU A 67 3.24 -15.05 -6.53
N GLU A 68 2.06 -14.59 -6.14
CA GLU A 68 1.68 -13.17 -6.03
C GLU A 68 0.84 -12.97 -4.77
N VAL A 69 0.90 -11.76 -4.20
CA VAL A 69 0.12 -11.37 -3.04
C VAL A 69 -0.32 -9.91 -3.18
N CYS A 70 -1.52 -9.61 -2.70
CA CYS A 70 -2.06 -8.27 -2.59
C CYS A 70 -2.76 -8.13 -1.23
N VAL A 71 -2.34 -7.15 -0.43
CA VAL A 71 -2.91 -6.83 0.88
C VAL A 71 -3.72 -5.54 0.75
N PHE A 72 -4.95 -5.54 1.27
CA PHE A 72 -5.85 -4.39 1.17
C PHE A 72 -6.81 -4.31 2.35
N GLY A 73 -7.25 -3.09 2.65
CA GLY A 73 -8.26 -2.81 3.66
C GLY A 73 -9.66 -3.03 3.11
N VAL A 74 -10.55 -3.59 3.92
CA VAL A 74 -12.00 -3.67 3.65
C VAL A 74 -12.75 -3.00 4.80
N PRO A 75 -13.79 -2.19 4.54
CA PRO A 75 -14.57 -1.56 5.60
C PRO A 75 -15.07 -2.58 6.62
N ASP A 76 -14.91 -2.27 7.91
CA ASP A 76 -15.24 -3.16 9.02
C ASP A 76 -15.76 -2.36 10.23
N ASP A 77 -16.86 -2.81 10.83
CA ASP A 77 -17.54 -2.11 11.93
C ASP A 77 -16.70 -2.03 13.22
N LYS A 78 -15.78 -2.97 13.43
CA LYS A 78 -14.95 -3.04 14.65
C LYS A 78 -13.61 -2.36 14.45
N TRP A 79 -13.00 -2.54 13.28
CA TRP A 79 -11.64 -2.11 13.00
C TRP A 79 -11.56 -0.83 12.18
N GLY A 80 -12.68 -0.32 11.65
CA GLY A 80 -12.69 0.71 10.61
C GLY A 80 -12.35 0.09 9.27
N GLU A 81 -11.12 -0.44 9.15
CA GLU A 81 -10.69 -1.28 8.04
C GLU A 81 -10.13 -2.62 8.56
N ALA A 82 -10.71 -3.74 8.14
CA ALA A 82 -10.13 -5.06 8.33
C ALA A 82 -9.10 -5.35 7.22
N ILE A 83 -7.97 -5.96 7.59
CA ILE A 83 -6.94 -6.35 6.62
C ILE A 83 -7.37 -7.66 5.93
N HIS A 84 -7.45 -7.62 4.61
CA HIS A 84 -7.62 -8.80 3.77
C HIS A 84 -6.42 -9.02 2.86
N VAL A 85 -6.24 -10.28 2.45
CA VAL A 85 -5.14 -10.70 1.60
C VAL A 85 -5.67 -11.59 0.47
N ALA A 86 -5.31 -11.26 -0.76
CA ALA A 86 -5.44 -12.16 -1.91
C ALA A 86 -4.07 -12.76 -2.22
N VAL A 87 -4.00 -14.08 -2.34
CA VAL A 87 -2.76 -14.81 -2.63
C VAL A 87 -2.97 -15.73 -3.83
N VAL A 88 -2.05 -15.68 -4.78
CA VAL A 88 -1.97 -16.64 -5.88
C VAL A 88 -0.92 -17.69 -5.50
N PRO A 89 -1.28 -18.98 -5.38
CA PRO A 89 -0.29 -20.01 -5.10
C PRO A 89 0.59 -20.27 -6.33
N ARG A 90 1.85 -20.65 -6.10
CA ARG A 90 2.71 -21.21 -7.16
C ARG A 90 2.13 -22.53 -7.65
N SER A 91 2.44 -22.87 -8.90
CA SER A 91 2.04 -24.16 -9.48
C SER A 91 2.44 -25.32 -8.56
N GLY A 92 1.52 -26.27 -8.37
CA GLY A 92 1.70 -27.41 -7.48
C GLY A 92 1.56 -27.13 -5.98
N HIS A 93 1.25 -25.89 -5.57
CA HIS A 93 0.96 -25.55 -4.18
C HIS A 93 -0.53 -25.24 -4.00
N THR A 94 -1.03 -25.52 -2.79
CA THR A 94 -2.36 -25.12 -2.34
C THR A 94 -2.20 -24.19 -1.15
N ILE A 95 -2.96 -23.11 -1.13
CA ILE A 95 -3.07 -22.20 0.01
C ILE A 95 -4.52 -22.28 0.46
N ASP A 96 -4.72 -22.80 1.67
CA ASP A 96 -6.06 -22.88 2.25
C ASP A 96 -6.53 -21.48 2.63
N ARG A 97 -7.74 -21.13 2.20
CA ARG A 97 -8.41 -19.95 2.75
C ARG A 97 -8.80 -20.26 4.19
N MET A 98 -8.35 -19.42 5.12
CA MET A 98 -9.01 -19.36 6.42
C MET A 98 -10.39 -18.75 6.24
N SER A 99 -11.43 -19.48 6.63
CA SER A 99 -12.78 -18.95 6.77
C SER A 99 -12.76 -17.92 7.90
N SER A 100 -13.03 -16.66 7.56
CA SER A 100 -13.32 -15.58 8.52
C SER A 100 -14.72 -15.71 9.09
#